data_AF-A0A7X7JCK5-F1
#
_entry.id   AF-A0A7X7JCK5-F1
#
_cell.length_a   1.000
_cell.length_b   1.000
_cell.length_c   1.000
_cell.angle_alpha   90.00
_cell.angle_beta   90.00
_cell.angle_gamma   90.00
#
_symmetry.space_group_name_H-M   'P 1'
#
loop_
_entity.id
_entity.type
_entity.pdbx_description
1 polymer ?
#
loop_
_entity_poly.entity_id
_entity_poly.type
_entity_poly.pdbx_seq_one_letter_code
_entity_poly.pdbx_strand_id
1 'polypeptide(L)'
;MWEGSHRAPTRAARSGHGPASVRPRVHYGGTRRRRTPVTRPPVDPTGTAAWAELAAHHAALVPDLRGWFAADPGRAERLTFAVGDLHVDLSKNLVTDETVALLVRLAEEVGLADRIEAMFAGERINVTEDRSVLHTALRRPPGAQPPLVVGGQDVDADVQAELAKVFAFAERVRSGEWRGVTGEPVRTVVNIGI
;
A
#
# COMPACT_ATOMS: atom_id res chain seq x y z
N MET A 1 29.56 11.71 50.19
CA MET A 1 30.89 11.96 49.60
C MET A 1 30.84 11.29 48.23
N TRP A 2 30.45 11.93 47.13
CA TRP A 2 30.74 13.27 46.63
C TRP A 2 29.59 13.69 45.68
N GLU A 3 29.14 14.94 45.76
CA GLU A 3 28.20 15.55 44.81
C GLU A 3 28.91 15.88 43.49
N GLY A 4 28.16 15.87 42.38
CA GLY A 4 28.67 16.22 41.06
C GLY A 4 27.56 16.64 40.10
N SER A 5 26.99 17.81 40.35
CA SER A 5 26.27 18.62 39.36
C SER A 5 27.18 18.89 38.15
N HIS A 6 26.69 18.76 36.92
CA HIS A 6 26.89 19.75 35.85
C HIS A 6 26.08 19.47 34.56
N ARG A 7 25.08 20.34 34.36
CA ARG A 7 24.65 21.03 33.12
C ARG A 7 24.33 20.22 31.86
N ALA A 8 23.05 20.32 31.48
CA ALA A 8 22.54 20.07 30.14
C ALA A 8 23.15 21.04 29.10
N PRO A 9 23.45 20.58 27.87
CA PRO A 9 23.87 21.47 26.81
C PRO A 9 22.69 22.21 26.19
N THR A 10 22.89 23.52 26.03
CA THR A 10 22.02 24.52 25.43
C THR A 10 21.69 24.20 23.97
N ARG A 11 20.39 24.30 23.62
CA ARG A 11 19.87 24.15 22.26
C ARG A 11 20.28 25.37 21.42
N ALA A 12 21.27 25.20 20.53
CA ALA A 12 21.59 26.20 19.52
C ALA A 12 20.54 26.15 18.40
N ALA A 13 19.85 27.26 18.17
CA ALA A 13 19.00 27.46 17.01
C ALA A 13 19.87 27.56 15.75
N ARG A 14 19.73 26.61 14.83
CA ARG A 14 20.24 26.74 13.45
C ARG A 14 19.08 26.99 12.52
N SER A 15 18.94 28.26 12.15
CA SER A 15 18.25 28.72 10.95
C SER A 15 19.00 28.22 9.71
N GLY A 16 18.36 27.39 8.91
CA GLY A 16 18.87 26.94 7.61
C GLY A 16 17.71 26.71 6.65
N HIS A 17 17.38 27.72 5.85
CA HIS A 17 16.58 27.57 4.65
C HIS A 17 17.42 26.81 3.62
N GLY A 18 17.16 25.50 3.46
CA GLY A 18 17.59 24.71 2.31
C GLY A 18 16.53 24.76 1.21
N PRO A 19 16.92 24.68 -0.08
CA PRO A 19 16.02 24.91 -1.20
C PRO A 19 14.94 23.83 -1.29
N ALA A 20 13.72 24.27 -1.62
CA ALA A 20 12.56 23.41 -1.85
C ALA A 20 12.90 22.33 -2.90
N SER A 21 12.90 21.06 -2.49
CA SER A 21 12.99 19.97 -3.43
C SER A 21 11.70 19.91 -4.25
N VAL A 22 11.86 20.05 -5.56
CA VAL A 22 10.78 19.91 -6.53
C VAL A 22 10.31 18.47 -6.47
N ARG A 23 9.14 18.25 -5.88
CA ARG A 23 8.48 16.94 -5.84
C ARG A 23 8.02 16.58 -7.26
N PRO A 24 8.36 15.41 -7.82
CA PRO A 24 7.70 14.94 -9.01
C PRO A 24 6.26 14.55 -8.64
N ARG A 25 5.28 15.30 -9.16
CA ARG A 25 3.89 14.85 -9.22
C ARG A 25 3.83 13.66 -10.17
N VAL A 26 3.63 12.46 -9.63
CA VAL A 26 3.20 11.33 -10.45
C VAL A 26 1.75 11.59 -10.84
N HIS A 27 1.55 12.20 -12.00
CA HIS A 27 0.24 12.29 -12.63
C HIS A 27 -0.09 10.92 -13.24
N TYR A 28 -0.99 10.16 -12.60
CA TYR A 28 -1.73 9.09 -13.29
C TYR A 28 -2.76 9.72 -14.22
N GLY A 29 -2.28 10.36 -15.29
CA GLY A 29 -3.08 10.90 -16.39
C GLY A 29 -3.03 9.95 -17.59
N GLY A 30 -3.63 8.77 -17.46
CA GLY A 30 -3.78 7.83 -18.56
C GLY A 30 -5.04 8.14 -19.37
N THR A 31 -4.87 8.40 -20.67
CA THR A 31 -5.95 8.49 -21.66
C THR A 31 -6.89 7.29 -21.60
N ARG A 32 -8.20 7.52 -21.45
CA ARG A 32 -9.25 6.49 -21.40
C ARG A 32 -9.24 5.62 -22.67
N ARG A 33 -8.57 4.46 -22.62
CA ARG A 33 -8.93 3.33 -23.48
C ARG A 33 -10.29 2.79 -23.01
N ARG A 34 -11.17 2.44 -23.94
CA ARG A 34 -12.43 1.73 -23.62
C ARG A 34 -12.08 0.50 -22.77
N ARG A 35 -12.56 0.48 -21.52
CA ARG A 35 -12.30 -0.59 -20.55
C ARG A 35 -13.12 -1.81 -20.94
N THR A 36 -12.44 -2.87 -21.39
CA THR A 36 -13.03 -4.20 -21.46
C THR A 36 -13.08 -4.71 -20.01
N PRO A 37 -14.24 -5.18 -19.51
CA PRO A 37 -14.28 -5.80 -18.19
C PRO A 37 -13.26 -6.95 -18.14
N VAL A 38 -12.70 -7.22 -16.95
CA VAL A 38 -11.85 -8.39 -16.68
C VAL A 38 -12.73 -9.63 -16.74
N THR A 39 -13.07 -10.01 -17.97
CA THR A 39 -13.79 -11.24 -18.31
C THR A 39 -12.81 -12.36 -18.63
N ARG A 40 -11.50 -12.10 -18.62
CA ARG A 40 -10.47 -13.10 -18.93
C ARG A 40 -10.03 -13.80 -17.65
N PRO A 41 -9.98 -15.15 -17.64
CA PRO A 41 -9.43 -15.88 -16.51
C PRO A 41 -7.98 -15.46 -16.21
N PRO A 42 -7.50 -15.67 -14.97
CA PRO A 42 -6.08 -15.52 -14.65
C PRO A 42 -5.19 -16.22 -15.67
N VAL A 43 -4.15 -15.51 -16.09
CA VAL A 43 -3.06 -16.12 -16.86
C VAL A 43 -2.31 -17.05 -15.91
N ASP A 44 -2.14 -18.30 -16.29
CA ASP A 44 -1.24 -19.21 -15.59
C ASP A 44 0.20 -18.69 -15.80
N PRO A 45 0.90 -18.25 -14.73
CA PRO A 45 2.24 -17.71 -14.86
C PRO A 45 3.21 -18.72 -15.47
N THR A 46 3.01 -20.02 -15.25
CA THR A 46 3.95 -21.06 -15.70
C THR A 46 3.98 -21.24 -17.22
N GLY A 47 2.94 -20.77 -17.92
CA GLY A 47 2.86 -20.79 -19.39
C GLY A 47 3.43 -19.54 -20.06
N THR A 48 3.92 -18.56 -19.30
CA THR A 48 4.44 -17.29 -19.83
C THR A 48 5.90 -17.43 -20.29
N ALA A 49 6.34 -16.58 -21.23
CA ALA A 49 7.72 -16.58 -21.69
C ALA A 49 8.66 -16.10 -20.56
N ALA A 50 8.22 -15.07 -19.82
CA ALA A 50 8.94 -14.57 -18.66
C ALA A 50 9.18 -15.64 -17.59
N TRP A 51 8.25 -16.59 -17.39
CA TRP A 51 8.45 -17.70 -16.46
C TRP A 51 9.53 -18.68 -16.92
N ALA A 52 9.54 -19.03 -18.21
CA ALA A 52 10.58 -19.88 -18.77
C ALA A 52 11.97 -19.22 -18.65
N GLU A 53 12.05 -17.92 -18.92
CA GLU A 53 13.28 -17.13 -18.75
C GLU A 53 13.71 -17.04 -17.28
N LEU A 54 12.78 -16.81 -16.34
CA LEU A 54 13.05 -16.86 -14.89
C LEU A 54 13.57 -18.22 -14.43
N ALA A 55 12.99 -19.32 -14.95
CA ALA A 55 13.42 -20.67 -14.61
C ALA A 55 14.85 -20.94 -15.11
N ALA A 56 15.17 -20.50 -16.33
CA ALA A 56 16.52 -20.61 -16.88
C ALA A 56 17.52 -19.75 -16.10
N HIS A 57 17.16 -18.49 -15.78
CA HIS A 57 17.95 -17.59 -14.95
C HIS A 57 18.22 -18.20 -13.57
N HIS A 58 17.19 -18.72 -12.91
CA HIS A 58 17.32 -19.39 -11.62
C HIS A 58 18.26 -20.61 -11.68
N ALA A 59 18.18 -21.42 -12.73
CA ALA A 59 19.06 -22.59 -12.90
C ALA A 59 20.53 -22.20 -13.12
N ALA A 60 20.80 -21.04 -13.73
CA ALA A 60 22.14 -20.52 -13.96
C ALA A 60 22.69 -19.68 -12.79
N LEU A 61 21.81 -19.11 -11.96
CA LEU A 61 22.19 -18.22 -10.87
C LEU A 61 22.86 -19.01 -9.74
N VAL A 62 24.09 -18.61 -9.40
CA VAL A 62 24.78 -19.07 -8.18
C VAL A 62 24.77 -17.92 -7.18
N PRO A 63 23.92 -17.94 -6.15
CA PRO A 63 23.78 -16.79 -5.25
C PRO A 63 25.00 -16.63 -4.34
N ASP A 64 25.59 -15.44 -4.34
CA ASP A 64 26.60 -15.02 -3.35
C ASP A 64 26.30 -13.61 -2.88
N LEU A 65 25.35 -13.49 -1.94
CA LEU A 65 24.92 -12.18 -1.46
C LEU A 65 26.07 -11.38 -0.85
N ARG A 66 27.00 -12.03 -0.13
CA ARG A 66 28.16 -11.32 0.46
C ARG A 66 29.07 -10.80 -0.64
N GLY A 67 29.37 -11.64 -1.65
CA GLY A 67 30.13 -11.23 -2.81
C GLY A 67 29.46 -10.09 -3.59
N TRP A 68 28.13 -10.11 -3.74
CA TRP A 68 27.40 -9.04 -4.41
C TRP A 68 27.50 -7.71 -3.67
N PHE A 69 27.44 -7.70 -2.33
CA PHE A 69 27.68 -6.48 -1.55
C PHE A 69 29.14 -6.01 -1.60
N ALA A 70 30.09 -6.95 -1.66
CA ALA A 70 31.50 -6.62 -1.79
C ALA A 70 31.84 -6.04 -3.19
N ALA A 71 31.22 -6.57 -4.24
CA ALA A 71 31.41 -6.14 -5.62
C ALA A 71 30.65 -4.84 -5.95
N ASP A 72 29.54 -4.59 -5.27
CA ASP A 72 28.68 -3.42 -5.46
C ASP A 72 28.39 -2.72 -4.12
N PRO A 73 29.26 -1.81 -3.67
CA PRO A 73 29.06 -1.05 -2.43
C PRO A 73 27.79 -0.19 -2.45
N GLY A 74 27.26 0.15 -3.64
CA GLY A 74 26.04 0.93 -3.82
C GLY A 74 24.75 0.09 -3.84
N ARG A 75 24.85 -1.25 -3.73
CA ARG A 75 23.70 -2.17 -3.84
C ARG A 75 22.55 -1.81 -2.91
N ALA A 76 22.87 -1.47 -1.66
CA ALA A 76 21.86 -1.11 -0.65
C ALA A 76 21.04 0.11 -1.10
N GLU A 77 21.71 1.16 -1.55
CA GLU A 77 21.06 2.39 -2.00
C GLU A 77 20.22 2.14 -3.25
N ARG A 78 20.77 1.42 -4.24
CA ARG A 78 20.10 1.14 -5.51
C ARG A 78 18.83 0.29 -5.38
N LEU A 79 18.82 -0.63 -4.43
CA LEU A 79 17.68 -1.52 -4.16
C LEU A 79 16.84 -1.06 -2.97
N THR A 80 17.05 0.16 -2.48
CA THR A 80 16.18 0.80 -1.49
C THR A 80 15.26 1.80 -2.16
N PHE A 81 13.97 1.66 -1.93
CA PHE A 81 12.94 2.54 -2.46
C PHE A 81 12.31 3.34 -1.32
N ALA A 82 12.07 4.64 -1.54
CA ALA A 82 11.36 5.49 -0.60
C ALA A 82 9.91 5.69 -1.05
N VAL A 83 8.96 5.47 -0.15
CA VAL A 83 7.52 5.68 -0.37
C VAL A 83 6.94 6.45 0.80
N GLY A 84 6.81 7.77 0.65
CA GLY A 84 6.50 8.65 1.78
C GLY A 84 7.57 8.53 2.85
N ASP A 85 7.17 8.17 4.07
CA ASP A 85 8.08 7.97 5.21
C ASP A 85 8.61 6.51 5.32
N LEU A 86 8.22 5.63 4.39
CA LEU A 86 8.65 4.23 4.36
C LEU A 86 9.91 4.05 3.51
N HIS A 87 10.88 3.28 4.04
CA HIS A 87 12.00 2.74 3.27
C HIS A 87 11.80 1.25 3.04
N VAL A 88 11.83 0.83 1.79
CA VAL A 88 11.74 -0.57 1.37
C VAL A 88 13.09 -1.00 0.81
N ASP A 89 13.87 -1.70 1.62
CA ASP A 89 15.19 -2.22 1.26
C ASP A 89 15.08 -3.66 0.72
N LEU A 90 15.28 -3.82 -0.59
CA LEU A 90 15.30 -5.13 -1.25
C LEU A 90 16.71 -5.71 -1.38
N SER A 91 17.76 -5.01 -0.94
CA SER A 91 19.16 -5.32 -1.25
C SER A 91 19.66 -6.65 -0.69
N LYS A 92 19.04 -7.15 0.38
CA LYS A 92 19.37 -8.42 1.03
C LYS A 92 18.61 -9.63 0.45
N ASN A 93 17.80 -9.42 -0.58
CA ASN A 93 17.20 -10.51 -1.33
C ASN A 93 18.20 -11.10 -2.34
N LEU A 94 17.97 -12.36 -2.71
CA LEU A 94 18.76 -13.07 -3.72
C LEU A 94 18.37 -12.65 -5.15
N VAL A 95 18.48 -11.36 -5.42
CA VAL A 95 18.06 -10.75 -6.69
C VAL A 95 19.21 -10.01 -7.36
N THR A 96 19.35 -10.19 -8.67
CA THR A 96 20.16 -9.33 -9.53
C THR A 96 19.24 -8.35 -10.27
N ASP A 97 19.82 -7.38 -11.00
CA ASP A 97 19.02 -6.49 -11.86
C ASP A 97 18.23 -7.29 -12.90
N GLU A 98 18.82 -8.36 -13.44
CA GLU A 98 18.16 -9.31 -14.34
C GLU A 98 17.02 -10.04 -13.65
N THR A 99 17.19 -10.52 -12.41
CA THR A 99 16.10 -11.15 -11.64
C THR A 99 14.91 -10.18 -11.51
N VAL A 100 15.16 -8.93 -11.14
CA VAL A 100 14.11 -7.92 -10.95
C VAL A 100 13.41 -7.63 -12.29
N ALA A 101 14.16 -7.44 -13.37
CA ALA A 101 13.60 -7.18 -14.69
C ALA A 101 12.70 -8.33 -15.16
N LEU A 102 13.13 -9.58 -14.98
CA LEU A 102 12.35 -10.77 -15.35
C LEU A 102 11.08 -10.93 -14.48
N LEU A 103 11.16 -10.62 -13.18
CA LEU A 103 9.98 -10.61 -12.30
C LEU A 103 8.95 -9.53 -12.69
N VAL A 104 9.42 -8.33 -13.06
CA VAL A 104 8.55 -7.26 -13.58
C VAL A 104 7.91 -7.69 -14.90
N ARG A 105 8.67 -8.28 -15.82
CA ARG A 105 8.14 -8.79 -17.08
C ARG A 105 7.11 -9.89 -16.86
N LEU A 106 7.32 -10.78 -15.89
CA LEU A 106 6.30 -11.77 -15.51
C LEU A 106 5.01 -11.07 -15.04
N ALA A 107 5.11 -10.04 -14.20
CA ALA A 107 3.96 -9.27 -13.73
C ALA A 107 3.20 -8.58 -14.90
N GLU A 108 3.92 -8.12 -15.92
CA GLU A 108 3.35 -7.59 -17.16
C GLU A 108 2.65 -8.67 -17.99
N GLU A 109 3.30 -9.81 -18.22
CA GLU A 109 2.74 -10.92 -19.03
C GLU A 109 1.48 -11.55 -18.40
N VAL A 110 1.37 -11.53 -17.06
CA VAL A 110 0.15 -11.96 -16.36
C VAL A 110 -0.92 -10.87 -16.22
N GLY A 111 -0.64 -9.65 -16.69
CA GLY A 111 -1.58 -8.53 -16.67
C GLY A 111 -1.88 -7.99 -15.27
N LEU A 112 -0.88 -7.93 -14.38
CA LEU A 112 -1.07 -7.49 -12.99
C LEU A 112 -1.65 -6.07 -12.91
N ALA A 113 -1.16 -5.14 -13.72
CA ALA A 113 -1.62 -3.75 -13.71
C ALA A 113 -3.12 -3.63 -14.03
N ASP A 114 -3.59 -4.34 -15.07
CA ASP A 114 -5.00 -4.36 -15.45
C ASP A 114 -5.88 -4.95 -14.33
N ARG A 115 -5.38 -5.98 -13.62
CA ARG A 115 -6.08 -6.58 -12.48
C ARG A 115 -6.17 -5.65 -11.28
N ILE A 116 -5.12 -4.89 -11.00
CA ILE A 116 -5.13 -3.85 -9.97
C ILE A 116 -6.18 -2.80 -10.33
N GLU A 117 -6.16 -2.29 -11.56
CA GLU A 117 -7.15 -1.31 -12.04
C GLU A 117 -8.59 -1.82 -11.94
N ALA A 118 -8.84 -3.08 -12.30
CA ALA A 118 -10.15 -3.70 -12.20
C ALA A 118 -10.65 -3.80 -10.74
N MET A 119 -9.75 -4.12 -9.79
CA MET A 119 -10.05 -4.07 -8.37
C MET A 119 -10.46 -2.66 -7.94
N PHE A 120 -9.66 -1.64 -8.28
CA PHE A 120 -9.96 -0.25 -7.93
C PHE A 120 -11.22 0.31 -8.60
N ALA A 121 -11.55 -0.19 -9.80
CA ALA A 121 -12.77 0.17 -10.52
C ALA A 121 -14.03 -0.54 -10.01
N GLY A 122 -13.88 -1.51 -9.09
CA GLY A 122 -15.01 -2.27 -8.55
C GLY A 122 -15.56 -3.33 -9.48
N GLU A 123 -14.75 -3.84 -10.40
CA GLU A 123 -15.12 -4.99 -11.22
C GLU A 123 -15.27 -6.26 -10.37
N ARG A 124 -16.02 -7.24 -10.89
CA ARG A 124 -16.38 -8.48 -10.18
C ARG A 124 -15.25 -9.51 -10.26
N ILE A 125 -14.09 -9.14 -9.71
CA ILE A 125 -12.86 -9.95 -9.80
C ILE A 125 -12.88 -11.18 -8.89
N ASN A 126 -13.76 -11.22 -7.89
CA ASN A 126 -14.03 -12.44 -7.13
C ASN A 126 -15.04 -13.27 -7.93
N VAL A 127 -14.52 -14.10 -8.84
CA VAL A 127 -15.32 -14.83 -9.83
C VAL A 127 -16.12 -15.99 -9.25
N THR A 128 -15.66 -16.60 -8.15
CA THR A 128 -16.35 -17.77 -7.55
C THR A 128 -17.64 -17.37 -6.83
N GLU A 129 -17.69 -16.15 -6.32
CA GLU A 129 -18.88 -15.62 -5.64
C GLU A 129 -19.58 -14.55 -6.46
N ASP A 130 -19.04 -14.23 -7.65
CA ASP A 130 -19.46 -13.14 -8.50
C ASP A 130 -19.56 -11.84 -7.67
N ARG A 131 -18.43 -11.31 -7.19
CA ARG A 131 -18.39 -10.10 -6.34
C ARG A 131 -17.25 -9.17 -6.68
N SER A 132 -17.48 -7.87 -6.45
CA SER A 132 -16.42 -6.87 -6.43
C SER A 132 -15.59 -6.98 -5.15
N VAL A 133 -14.33 -6.54 -5.22
CA VAL A 133 -13.41 -6.54 -4.06
C VAL A 133 -12.96 -5.10 -3.80
N LEU A 134 -13.59 -4.44 -2.82
CA LEU A 134 -13.53 -2.98 -2.66
C LEU A 134 -13.11 -2.51 -1.27
N HIS A 135 -12.24 -3.25 -0.60
CA HIS A 135 -11.68 -2.81 0.70
C HIS A 135 -10.93 -1.47 0.59
N THR A 136 -10.39 -1.13 -0.59
CA THR A 136 -9.79 0.19 -0.87
C THR A 136 -10.81 1.32 -0.84
N ALA A 137 -12.08 1.05 -1.21
CA ALA A 137 -13.15 2.05 -1.18
C ALA A 137 -13.46 2.54 0.23
N LEU A 138 -13.31 1.68 1.24
CA LEU A 138 -13.54 1.99 2.65
C LEU A 138 -12.61 3.09 3.20
N ARG A 139 -11.55 3.45 2.46
CA ARG A 139 -10.56 4.46 2.85
C ARG A 139 -10.42 5.59 1.84
N ARG A 140 -11.31 5.67 0.84
CA ARG A 140 -11.33 6.79 -0.09
C ARG A 140 -11.69 8.08 0.67
N PRO A 141 -11.00 9.20 0.42
CA PRO A 141 -11.29 10.45 1.11
C PRO A 141 -12.68 10.98 0.73
N PRO A 142 -13.35 11.72 1.62
CA PRO A 142 -14.59 12.41 1.29
C PRO A 142 -14.40 13.30 0.05
N GLY A 143 -15.36 13.25 -0.88
CA GLY A 143 -15.33 14.05 -2.11
C GLY A 143 -14.35 13.57 -3.19
N ALA A 144 -13.78 12.36 -3.06
CA ALA A 144 -12.95 11.75 -4.09
C ALA A 144 -13.64 11.76 -5.48
N GLN A 145 -12.87 12.04 -6.53
CA GLN A 145 -13.37 12.12 -7.90
C GLN A 145 -12.60 11.20 -8.86
N PRO A 146 -13.28 10.55 -9.81
CA PRO A 146 -14.74 10.45 -9.93
C PRO A 146 -15.34 9.62 -8.77
N PRO A 147 -16.65 9.74 -8.48
CA PRO A 147 -17.31 8.89 -7.52
C PRO A 147 -17.20 7.42 -7.94
N LEU A 148 -16.99 6.53 -6.99
CA LEU A 148 -16.99 5.09 -7.23
C LEU A 148 -18.44 4.57 -7.26
N VAL A 149 -18.93 4.30 -8.47
CA VAL A 149 -20.27 3.75 -8.69
C VAL A 149 -20.15 2.30 -9.17
N VAL A 150 -20.80 1.39 -8.45
CA VAL A 150 -20.80 -0.05 -8.77
C VAL A 150 -22.23 -0.55 -8.79
N GLY A 151 -22.66 -1.16 -9.89
CA GLY A 151 -24.05 -1.63 -10.04
C GLY A 151 -25.11 -0.51 -9.95
N GLY A 152 -24.73 0.75 -10.22
CA GLY A 152 -25.60 1.92 -10.07
C GLY A 152 -25.65 2.53 -8.66
N GLN A 153 -24.93 1.95 -7.69
CA GLN A 153 -24.86 2.43 -6.32
C GLN A 153 -23.59 3.27 -6.08
N ASP A 154 -23.74 4.44 -5.45
CA ASP A 154 -22.62 5.30 -5.05
C ASP A 154 -21.97 4.76 -3.77
N VAL A 155 -20.89 3.99 -3.95
CA VAL A 155 -20.17 3.32 -2.87
C VAL A 155 -19.49 4.34 -1.95
N ASP A 156 -19.03 5.46 -2.51
CA ASP A 156 -18.37 6.50 -1.72
C ASP A 156 -19.37 7.12 -0.73
N ALA A 157 -20.58 7.45 -1.20
CA ALA A 157 -21.63 8.01 -0.35
C ALA A 157 -22.01 7.08 0.82
N ASP A 158 -22.21 5.79 0.54
CA ASP A 158 -22.59 4.80 1.56
C ASP A 158 -21.49 4.63 2.62
N VAL A 159 -20.22 4.53 2.19
CA VAL A 159 -19.08 4.42 3.10
C VAL A 159 -18.97 5.65 4.01
N GLN A 160 -19.10 6.86 3.45
CA GLN A 160 -19.01 8.08 4.26
C GLN A 160 -20.18 8.20 5.25
N ALA A 161 -21.38 7.75 4.86
CA ALA A 161 -22.53 7.73 5.76
C ALA A 161 -22.31 6.80 6.97
N GLU A 162 -21.75 5.62 6.76
CA GLU A 162 -21.43 4.68 7.85
C GLU A 162 -20.27 5.18 8.73
N LEU A 163 -19.21 5.72 8.12
CA LEU A 163 -18.11 6.34 8.89
C LEU A 163 -18.62 7.48 9.78
N ALA A 164 -19.53 8.32 9.29
CA ALA A 164 -20.14 9.39 10.08
C ALA A 164 -20.92 8.85 11.28
N LYS A 165 -21.70 7.77 11.10
CA LYS A 165 -22.42 7.10 12.20
C LYS A 165 -21.46 6.53 13.25
N VAL A 166 -20.43 5.81 12.81
CA VAL A 166 -19.43 5.18 13.70
C VAL A 166 -18.67 6.24 14.50
N PHE A 167 -18.23 7.33 13.86
CA PHE A 167 -17.53 8.41 14.56
C PHE A 167 -18.45 9.15 15.54
N ALA A 168 -19.69 9.47 15.15
CA ALA A 168 -20.64 10.11 16.07
C ALA A 168 -20.92 9.23 17.29
N PHE A 169 -21.08 7.92 17.11
CA PHE A 169 -21.22 6.98 18.21
C PHE A 169 -19.98 6.95 19.09
N ALA A 170 -18.78 6.82 18.50
CA ALA A 170 -17.53 6.76 19.23
C ALA A 170 -17.27 8.04 20.04
N GLU A 171 -17.61 9.22 19.50
CA GLU A 171 -17.55 10.49 20.24
C GLU A 171 -18.45 10.47 21.48
N ARG A 172 -19.70 10.03 21.35
CA ARG A 172 -20.66 9.96 22.47
C ARG A 172 -20.23 8.98 23.55
N VAL A 173 -19.62 7.86 23.17
CA VAL A 173 -19.04 6.90 24.12
C VAL A 173 -17.86 7.52 24.86
N ARG A 174 -16.91 8.12 24.13
CA ARG A 174 -15.71 8.70 24.73
C ARG A 174 -16.00 9.93 25.59
N SER A 175 -17.01 10.72 25.24
CA SER A 175 -17.42 11.89 26.02
C SER A 175 -18.18 11.53 27.31
N GLY A 176 -18.64 10.29 27.44
CA GLY A 176 -19.50 9.86 28.55
C GLY A 176 -20.96 10.31 28.41
N GLU A 177 -21.34 10.87 27.27
CA GLU A 177 -22.75 11.15 26.94
C GLU A 177 -23.52 9.83 26.77
N TRP A 178 -22.90 8.83 26.16
CA TRP A 178 -23.46 7.49 26.05
C TRP A 178 -23.25 6.72 27.35
N ARG A 179 -24.34 6.55 28.09
CA ARG A 179 -24.35 5.91 29.42
C ARG A 179 -24.95 4.51 29.36
N GLY A 180 -24.49 3.65 30.26
CA GLY A 180 -25.08 2.33 30.49
C GLY A 180 -26.44 2.44 31.21
N VAL A 181 -27.08 1.29 31.42
CA VAL A 181 -28.41 1.20 32.08
C VAL A 181 -28.43 1.80 33.48
N THR A 182 -27.29 1.81 34.19
CA THR A 182 -27.15 2.41 35.53
C THR A 182 -26.89 3.92 35.49
N GLY A 183 -26.84 4.53 34.30
CA GLY A 183 -26.45 5.92 34.13
C GLY A 183 -24.94 6.15 34.19
N GLU A 184 -24.12 5.12 34.40
CA GLU A 184 -22.66 5.26 34.44
C GLU A 184 -22.05 5.32 33.04
N PRO A 185 -20.96 6.08 32.82
CA PRO A 185 -20.22 6.07 31.56
C PRO A 185 -19.69 4.69 31.19
N VAL A 186 -19.68 4.37 29.90
CA VAL A 186 -19.07 3.12 29.39
C VAL A 186 -17.55 3.21 29.51
N ARG A 187 -16.94 2.23 30.18
CA ARG A 187 -15.49 2.17 30.45
C ARG A 187 -14.79 0.96 29.85
N THR A 188 -15.54 0.00 29.34
CA THR A 188 -15.02 -1.24 28.78
C THR A 188 -15.77 -1.58 27.51
N VAL A 189 -15.02 -1.87 26.45
CA VAL A 189 -15.53 -2.36 25.18
C VAL A 189 -15.09 -3.81 25.03
N VAL A 190 -16.04 -4.71 24.81
CA VAL A 190 -15.76 -6.12 24.52
C VAL A 190 -16.10 -6.36 23.05
N ASN A 191 -15.08 -6.52 22.22
CA ASN A 191 -15.26 -6.87 20.81
C ASN A 191 -15.34 -8.40 20.68
N ILE A 192 -16.44 -8.93 20.14
CA ILE A 192 -16.66 -10.37 19.94
C ILE A 192 -16.61 -10.64 18.43
N GLY A 193 -15.66 -11.45 17.99
CA GLY A 193 -15.46 -11.83 16.59
C GLY A 193 -14.81 -13.22 16.48
N ILE A 194 -14.81 -13.77 15.25
CA ILE A 194 -14.20 -15.05 14.88
C ILE A 194 -13.16 -14.84 13.78
#